data_AF-A0A2J4ZT01-F1
#
_entry.id   AF-A0A2J4ZT01-F1
#
_cell.length_a   1.000
_cell.length_b   1.000
_cell.length_c   1.000
_cell.angle_alpha   90.00
_cell.angle_beta   90.00
_cell.angle_gamma   90.00
#
_symmetry.space_group_name_H-M   'P 1'
#
loop_
_entity.id
_entity.type
_entity.pdbx_description
1 polymer ?
#
loop_
_entity_poly.entity_id
_entity_poly.type
_entity_poly.pdbx_seq_one_letter_code
_entity_poly.pdbx_strand_id
1 'polypeptide(L)'
;MDNREIGGRKGVAIRRGRPPNKNKPGRPEGKNNNVKDEILDAGEILFADLGYAGTTLREVSEAAEVTQALVIYYFGSKYGLFEAVFLRRSMRVSEERMARLQALEQQDTMTVEAIMHAFLKPTLTLRETKQGRAFIRLQARLHTEPPEISYGLRNHAYDNSTKAFVSAFMRQLPHLSESEAYWRMTMVIGAYMYTFSDTHRLEELAPQICNTQDNNELLENIMRFACAGMKATGQLAP
;
A
#
# COMPACT_ATOMS: atom_id res chain seq x y z
N MET A 1 46.92 81.39 -7.07
CA MET A 1 45.92 82.41 -6.75
C MET A 1 45.21 82.75 -8.05
N ASP A 2 44.01 82.26 -8.26
CA ASP A 2 42.85 83.08 -8.61
C ASP A 2 41.59 82.20 -8.56
N ASN A 3 40.50 82.78 -8.11
CA ASN A 3 39.24 82.13 -7.76
C ASN A 3 38.11 82.96 -8.35
N ARG A 4 37.00 82.29 -8.73
CA ARG A 4 35.68 82.75 -9.23
C ARG A 4 35.43 82.35 -10.70
N GLU A 5 34.29 81.79 -11.11
CA GLU A 5 32.97 81.72 -10.49
C GLU A 5 32.04 80.72 -11.23
N ILE A 6 31.05 80.18 -10.48
CA ILE A 6 29.66 79.80 -10.83
C ILE A 6 29.36 78.57 -11.72
N GLY A 7 28.59 77.63 -11.15
CA GLY A 7 27.38 77.12 -11.81
C GLY A 7 27.08 75.62 -11.67
N GLY A 8 25.99 75.28 -10.96
CA GLY A 8 25.19 74.10 -11.27
C GLY A 8 25.18 72.95 -10.25
N ARG A 9 24.26 73.04 -9.27
CA ARG A 9 23.78 71.88 -8.51
C ARG A 9 23.04 70.92 -9.45
N LYS A 10 23.47 69.66 -9.56
CA LYS A 10 22.65 68.55 -10.07
C LYS A 10 22.27 67.63 -8.91
N GLY A 11 20.97 67.62 -8.60
CA GLY A 11 20.37 66.76 -7.59
C GLY A 11 20.41 65.29 -8.03
N VAL A 12 20.75 64.43 -7.08
CA VAL A 12 20.61 62.98 -7.21
C VAL A 12 19.14 62.62 -6.99
N ALA A 13 18.46 62.17 -8.05
CA ALA A 13 17.11 61.66 -7.95
C ALA A 13 17.10 60.28 -7.29
N ILE A 14 16.55 60.21 -6.07
CA ILE A 14 16.29 58.97 -5.34
C ILE A 14 15.19 58.19 -6.10
N ARG A 15 15.53 57.03 -6.68
CA ARG A 15 14.54 56.09 -7.22
C ARG A 15 13.74 55.50 -6.06
N ARG A 16 12.48 55.92 -5.91
CA ARG A 16 11.51 55.28 -5.00
C ARG A 16 11.15 53.89 -5.54
N GLY A 17 11.57 52.84 -4.83
CA GLY A 17 11.11 51.47 -5.07
C GLY A 17 9.61 51.35 -4.81
N ARG A 18 8.91 50.66 -5.72
CA ARG A 18 7.49 50.31 -5.58
C ARG A 18 7.35 49.32 -4.41
N PRO A 19 6.40 49.51 -3.47
CA PRO A 19 6.22 48.57 -2.38
C PRO A 19 5.70 47.22 -2.92
N PRO A 20 6.09 46.08 -2.31
CA PRO A 20 5.62 44.77 -2.72
C PRO A 20 4.11 44.66 -2.48
N ASN A 21 3.38 44.28 -3.52
CA ASN A 21 1.93 44.06 -3.46
C ASN A 21 1.64 42.84 -2.56
N LYS A 22 1.10 43.09 -1.37
CA LYS A 22 0.84 42.08 -0.31
C LYS A 22 -0.42 41.23 -0.52
N ASN A 23 -1.03 41.24 -1.70
CA ASN A 23 -2.23 40.44 -1.99
C ASN A 23 -2.00 39.51 -3.18
N LYS A 24 -1.34 38.38 -2.95
CA LYS A 24 -1.62 37.15 -3.69
C LYS A 24 -2.23 36.17 -2.69
N PRO A 25 -3.50 35.75 -2.85
CA PRO A 25 -4.06 34.69 -2.03
C PRO A 25 -3.18 33.45 -2.20
N GLY A 26 -2.55 32.99 -1.11
CA GLY A 26 -1.88 31.71 -1.10
C GLY A 26 -2.89 30.63 -1.50
N ARG A 27 -2.50 29.76 -2.44
CA ARG A 27 -3.32 28.62 -2.86
C ARG A 27 -3.57 27.74 -1.64
N PRO A 28 -4.82 27.39 -1.29
CA PRO A 28 -5.10 26.62 -0.09
C PRO A 28 -4.43 25.24 -0.21
N GLU A 29 -3.52 24.95 0.71
CA GLU A 29 -2.75 23.69 0.76
C GLU A 29 -3.65 22.44 0.87
N GLY A 30 -4.91 22.61 1.29
CA GLY A 30 -5.91 21.54 1.39
C GLY A 30 -6.50 21.02 0.07
N LYS A 31 -6.48 21.81 -1.03
CA LYS A 31 -7.07 21.35 -2.31
C LYS A 31 -6.17 20.38 -3.08
N ASN A 32 -4.86 20.46 -2.90
CA ASN A 32 -3.89 19.67 -3.69
C ASN A 32 -3.75 18.23 -3.20
N ASN A 33 -3.90 17.98 -1.90
CA ASN A 33 -3.87 16.61 -1.36
C ASN A 33 -5.09 15.81 -1.81
N ASN A 34 -6.26 16.44 -1.88
CA ASN A 34 -7.48 15.77 -2.33
C ASN A 34 -7.35 15.23 -3.77
N VAL A 35 -6.78 16.03 -4.68
CA VAL A 35 -6.61 15.62 -6.08
C VAL A 35 -5.60 14.47 -6.23
N LYS A 36 -4.52 14.47 -5.45
CA LYS A 36 -3.57 13.35 -5.47
C LYS A 36 -4.24 12.06 -5.01
N ASP A 37 -5.05 12.12 -3.95
CA ASP A 37 -5.77 10.96 -3.43
C ASP A 37 -6.86 10.47 -4.39
N GLU A 38 -7.59 11.37 -5.06
CA GLU A 38 -8.56 11.05 -6.12
C GLU A 38 -7.91 10.28 -7.27
N ILE A 39 -6.72 10.72 -7.73
CA ILE A 39 -5.97 10.01 -8.77
C ILE A 39 -5.53 8.62 -8.29
N LEU A 40 -5.08 8.50 -7.04
CA LEU A 40 -4.67 7.23 -6.46
C LEU A 40 -5.86 6.27 -6.29
N ASP A 41 -7.03 6.77 -5.90
CA ASP A 41 -8.25 5.98 -5.78
C ASP A 41 -8.75 5.48 -7.14
N ALA A 42 -8.74 6.34 -8.16
CA ALA A 42 -9.07 5.93 -9.54
C ALA A 42 -8.07 4.89 -10.07
N GLY A 43 -6.77 5.11 -9.85
CA GLY A 43 -5.71 4.17 -10.22
C GLY A 43 -5.84 2.82 -9.53
N GLU A 44 -6.18 2.80 -8.24
CA GLU A 44 -6.38 1.56 -7.47
C GLU A 44 -7.45 0.65 -8.08
N ILE A 45 -8.61 1.21 -8.45
CA ILE A 45 -9.68 0.45 -9.10
C ILE A 45 -9.23 -0.04 -10.48
N LEU A 46 -8.70 0.85 -11.32
CA LEU A 46 -8.34 0.49 -12.70
C LEU A 46 -7.20 -0.55 -12.74
N PHE A 47 -6.17 -0.42 -11.92
CA PHE A 47 -5.11 -1.42 -11.85
C PHE A 47 -5.60 -2.75 -11.26
N ALA A 48 -6.52 -2.72 -10.30
CA ALA A 48 -7.14 -3.94 -9.78
C ALA A 48 -7.92 -4.69 -10.86
N ASP A 49 -8.66 -3.98 -11.71
CA ASP A 49 -9.57 -4.59 -12.69
C ASP A 49 -8.87 -4.92 -14.02
N LEU A 50 -7.99 -4.03 -14.52
CA LEU A 50 -7.35 -4.13 -15.84
C LEU A 50 -5.87 -4.54 -15.78
N GLY A 51 -5.24 -4.43 -14.60
CA GLY A 51 -3.85 -4.83 -14.38
C GLY A 51 -2.91 -3.72 -14.82
N TYR A 52 -1.61 -3.91 -14.59
CA TYR A 52 -0.64 -2.90 -14.99
C TYR A 52 -0.68 -2.70 -16.51
N ALA A 53 -0.56 -3.76 -17.31
CA ALA A 53 -0.53 -3.66 -18.77
C ALA A 53 -1.80 -3.00 -19.35
N GLY A 54 -2.98 -3.40 -18.87
CA GLY A 54 -4.27 -2.95 -19.40
C GLY A 54 -4.71 -1.54 -19.02
N THR A 55 -4.09 -0.91 -18.01
CA THR A 55 -4.49 0.43 -17.53
C THR A 55 -3.72 1.54 -18.24
N THR A 56 -4.36 2.59 -18.71
CA THR A 56 -3.69 3.78 -19.28
C THR A 56 -3.78 5.00 -18.37
N LEU A 57 -2.81 5.92 -18.47
CA LEU A 57 -2.86 7.19 -17.74
C LEU A 57 -4.06 8.06 -18.13
N ARG A 58 -4.56 7.88 -19.36
CA ARG A 58 -5.74 8.58 -19.85
C ARG A 58 -6.99 8.11 -19.12
N GLU A 59 -7.23 6.79 -19.04
CA GLU A 59 -8.36 6.23 -18.30
C GLU A 59 -8.34 6.64 -16.83
N VAL A 60 -7.16 6.62 -16.18
CA VAL A 60 -7.06 7.09 -14.79
C VAL A 60 -7.40 8.57 -14.68
N SER A 61 -6.90 9.41 -15.60
CA SER A 61 -7.20 10.84 -15.57
C SER A 61 -8.67 11.15 -15.81
N GLU A 62 -9.33 10.42 -16.71
CA GLU A 62 -10.76 10.55 -16.97
C GLU A 62 -11.58 10.10 -15.75
N ALA A 63 -11.24 8.97 -15.14
CA ALA A 63 -11.91 8.46 -13.95
C ALA A 63 -11.72 9.34 -12.71
N ALA A 64 -10.59 10.04 -12.60
CA ALA A 64 -10.32 11.01 -11.53
C ALA A 64 -10.78 12.44 -11.86
N GLU A 65 -11.43 12.67 -13.01
CA GLU A 65 -11.88 14.00 -13.48
C GLU A 65 -10.75 15.06 -13.53
N VAL A 66 -9.53 14.64 -13.91
CA VAL A 66 -8.36 15.51 -14.05
C VAL A 66 -7.73 15.41 -15.43
N THR A 67 -6.81 16.33 -15.73
CA THR A 67 -5.99 16.22 -16.94
C THR A 67 -4.90 15.16 -16.79
N GLN A 68 -4.57 14.44 -17.86
CA GLN A 68 -3.44 13.51 -17.88
C GLN A 68 -2.11 14.19 -17.52
N ALA A 69 -1.92 15.45 -17.89
CA ALA A 69 -0.75 16.25 -17.52
C ALA A 69 -0.61 16.39 -15.99
N LEU A 70 -1.72 16.46 -15.25
CA LEU A 70 -1.71 16.55 -13.79
C LEU A 70 -1.30 15.23 -13.14
N VAL A 71 -1.72 14.09 -13.72
CA VAL A 71 -1.26 12.76 -13.29
C VAL A 71 0.26 12.63 -13.50
N ILE A 72 0.76 13.02 -14.68
CA ILE A 72 2.21 13.02 -14.97
C ILE A 72 2.95 13.97 -14.02
N TYR A 73 2.39 15.14 -13.71
CA TYR A 73 2.98 16.08 -12.76
C TYR A 73 3.18 15.46 -11.37
N TYR A 74 2.20 14.72 -10.85
CA TYR A 74 2.28 14.14 -9.51
C TYR A 74 3.10 12.85 -9.43
N PHE A 75 3.06 12.02 -10.47
CA PHE A 75 3.58 10.65 -10.42
C PHE A 75 4.68 10.36 -11.43
N GLY A 76 4.96 11.29 -12.35
CA GLY A 76 6.02 11.21 -13.36
C GLY A 76 5.71 10.24 -14.51
N SER A 77 5.23 9.04 -14.20
CA SER A 77 4.97 7.98 -15.17
C SER A 77 3.83 7.06 -14.73
N LYS A 78 3.40 6.16 -15.63
CA LYS A 78 2.45 5.08 -15.29
C LYS A 78 2.99 4.17 -14.18
N TYR A 79 4.28 3.83 -14.23
CA TYR A 79 4.92 3.05 -13.17
C TYR A 79 4.93 3.82 -11.84
N GLY A 80 5.31 5.10 -11.86
CA GLY A 80 5.30 5.92 -10.64
C GLY A 80 3.91 6.06 -10.01
N LEU A 81 2.86 6.11 -10.85
CA LEU A 81 1.48 6.06 -10.35
C LEU A 81 1.15 4.68 -9.76
N PHE A 82 1.48 3.59 -10.46
CA PHE A 82 1.25 2.22 -9.99
C PHE A 82 1.95 1.94 -8.65
N GLU A 83 3.22 2.32 -8.54
CA GLU A 83 4.03 2.24 -7.33
C GLU A 83 3.38 3.03 -6.19
N ALA A 84 2.96 4.28 -6.44
CA ALA A 84 2.32 5.11 -5.43
C ALA A 84 0.97 4.53 -4.96
N VAL A 85 0.15 4.02 -5.88
CA VAL A 85 -1.11 3.32 -5.57
C VAL A 85 -0.85 2.13 -4.66
N PHE A 86 0.12 1.28 -5.02
CA PHE A 86 0.41 0.08 -4.28
C PHE A 86 0.97 0.38 -2.88
N LEU A 87 2.01 1.22 -2.82
CA LEU A 87 2.72 1.53 -1.58
C LEU A 87 1.83 2.23 -0.55
N ARG A 88 0.87 3.06 -1.00
CA ARG A 88 -0.05 3.80 -0.11
C ARG A 88 -0.75 2.89 0.90
N ARG A 89 -1.17 1.69 0.50
CA ARG A 89 -1.83 0.73 1.39
C ARG A 89 -0.91 -0.38 1.87
N SER A 90 -0.01 -0.86 1.02
CA SER A 90 0.87 -1.97 1.39
C SER A 90 1.77 -1.61 2.57
N MET A 91 2.30 -0.38 2.61
CA MET A 91 3.12 0.11 3.72
C MET A 91 2.32 0.21 5.00
N ARG A 92 1.09 0.73 4.95
CA ARG A 92 0.19 0.79 6.11
C ARG A 92 -0.14 -0.60 6.67
N VAL A 93 -0.36 -1.58 5.79
CA VAL A 93 -0.56 -2.98 6.19
C VAL A 93 0.68 -3.52 6.92
N SER A 94 1.87 -3.27 6.39
CA SER A 94 3.13 -3.69 7.01
C SER A 94 3.39 -3.00 8.34
N GLU A 95 3.14 -1.70 8.44
CA GLU A 95 3.23 -0.93 9.69
C GLU A 95 2.29 -1.47 10.75
N GLU A 96 1.03 -1.75 10.39
CA GLU A 96 0.05 -2.31 11.31
C GLU A 96 0.42 -3.73 11.75
N ARG A 97 0.96 -4.56 10.83
CA ARG A 97 1.51 -5.89 11.18
C ARG A 97 2.61 -5.76 12.23
N MET A 98 3.57 -4.87 12.02
CA MET A 98 4.68 -4.67 12.96
C MET A 98 4.19 -4.17 14.32
N ALA A 99 3.26 -3.21 14.34
CA ALA A 99 2.67 -2.70 15.58
C ALA A 99 1.92 -3.79 16.36
N ARG A 100 1.15 -4.64 15.66
CA ARG A 100 0.46 -5.78 16.27
C ARG A 100 1.42 -6.82 16.83
N LEU A 101 2.48 -7.14 16.11
CA LEU A 101 3.51 -8.07 16.58
C LEU A 101 4.20 -7.55 17.84
N GLN A 102 4.59 -6.27 17.83
CA GLN A 102 5.19 -5.62 19.00
C GLN A 102 4.26 -5.63 20.22
N ALA A 103 2.95 -5.41 20.01
CA ALA A 103 1.97 -5.46 21.09
C ALA A 103 1.87 -6.85 21.73
N LEU A 104 1.92 -7.92 20.91
CA LEU A 104 1.93 -9.30 21.42
C LEU A 104 3.19 -9.60 22.24
N GLU A 105 4.35 -9.10 21.80
CA GLU A 105 5.62 -9.24 22.52
C GLU A 105 5.59 -8.50 23.87
N GLN A 106 5.04 -7.29 23.92
CA GLN A 106 4.92 -6.51 25.16
C GLN A 106 3.96 -7.13 26.17
N GLN A 107 2.93 -7.83 25.69
CA GLN A 107 1.90 -8.45 26.52
C GLN A 107 2.24 -9.90 26.91
N ASP A 108 3.34 -10.46 26.39
CA ASP A 108 3.72 -11.87 26.54
C ASP A 108 2.60 -12.85 26.11
N THR A 109 1.94 -12.55 24.99
CA THR A 109 0.79 -13.33 24.45
C THR A 109 1.10 -14.01 23.12
N MET A 110 2.38 -14.29 22.87
CA MET A 110 2.89 -14.82 21.60
C MET A 110 2.52 -16.29 21.39
N THR A 111 1.29 -16.57 20.96
CA THR A 111 0.88 -17.89 20.46
C THR A 111 0.90 -17.92 18.93
N VAL A 112 0.95 -19.11 18.32
CA VAL A 112 0.88 -19.24 16.85
C VAL A 112 -0.40 -18.59 16.31
N GLU A 113 -1.52 -18.79 16.98
CA GLU A 113 -2.81 -18.19 16.67
C GLU A 113 -2.77 -16.67 16.78
N ALA A 114 -2.21 -16.12 17.86
CA ALA A 114 -2.11 -14.67 18.02
C ALA A 114 -1.23 -14.04 16.93
N ILE A 115 -0.08 -14.64 16.63
CA ILE A 115 0.83 -14.18 15.56
C ILE A 115 0.14 -14.26 14.19
N MET A 116 -0.55 -15.38 13.89
CA MET A 116 -1.27 -15.54 12.63
C MET A 116 -2.41 -14.52 12.49
N HIS A 117 -3.18 -14.32 13.55
CA HIS A 117 -4.25 -13.33 13.56
C HIS A 117 -3.69 -11.91 13.38
N ALA A 118 -2.60 -11.56 14.06
CA ALA A 118 -1.92 -10.27 13.90
C ALA A 118 -1.41 -10.04 12.47
N PHE A 119 -1.00 -11.10 11.77
CA PHE A 119 -0.54 -11.02 10.39
C PHE A 119 -1.69 -10.79 9.39
N LEU A 120 -2.80 -11.51 9.56
CA LEU A 120 -3.93 -11.53 8.63
C LEU A 120 -4.89 -10.35 8.82
N LYS A 121 -5.09 -9.90 10.06
CA LYS A 121 -6.10 -8.91 10.41
C LYS A 121 -6.00 -7.60 9.61
N PRO A 122 -4.82 -6.98 9.42
CA PRO A 122 -4.72 -5.73 8.65
C PRO A 122 -5.25 -5.86 7.22
N THR A 123 -4.99 -6.98 6.56
CA THR A 123 -5.50 -7.23 5.20
C THR A 123 -7.00 -7.51 5.20
N LEU A 124 -7.50 -8.26 6.18
CA LEU A 124 -8.94 -8.52 6.31
C LEU A 124 -9.73 -7.22 6.53
N THR A 125 -9.23 -6.30 7.36
CA THR A 125 -9.87 -4.99 7.60
C THR A 125 -10.08 -4.20 6.31
N LEU A 126 -9.18 -4.32 5.32
CA LEU A 126 -9.36 -3.66 4.02
C LEU A 126 -10.64 -4.12 3.30
N ARG A 127 -11.10 -5.35 3.52
CA ARG A 127 -12.33 -5.88 2.89
C ARG A 127 -13.60 -5.14 3.31
N GLU A 128 -13.57 -4.37 4.39
CA GLU A 128 -14.71 -3.59 4.89
C GLU A 128 -15.12 -2.46 3.93
N THR A 129 -14.26 -2.11 2.97
CA THR A 129 -14.52 -1.04 1.99
C THR A 129 -14.37 -1.55 0.56
N LYS A 130 -15.11 -0.96 -0.38
CA LYS A 130 -14.99 -1.31 -1.81
C LYS A 130 -13.58 -1.08 -2.35
N GLN A 131 -12.98 0.05 -2.00
CA GLN A 131 -11.60 0.40 -2.37
C GLN A 131 -10.60 -0.61 -1.79
N GLY A 132 -10.71 -0.96 -0.50
CA GLY A 132 -9.82 -1.94 0.09
C GLY A 132 -9.95 -3.35 -0.54
N ARG A 133 -11.16 -3.78 -0.94
CA ARG A 133 -11.34 -5.01 -1.75
C ARG A 133 -10.63 -4.91 -3.11
N ALA A 134 -10.70 -3.77 -3.78
CA ALA A 134 -9.96 -3.55 -5.03
C ALA A 134 -8.44 -3.61 -4.81
N PHE A 135 -7.94 -3.02 -3.74
CA PHE A 135 -6.52 -3.14 -3.40
C PHE A 135 -6.08 -4.60 -3.16
N ILE A 136 -6.90 -5.42 -2.50
CA ILE A 136 -6.57 -6.85 -2.30
C ILE A 136 -6.51 -7.58 -3.64
N ARG A 137 -7.40 -7.27 -4.59
CA ARG A 137 -7.33 -7.80 -5.97
C ARG A 137 -6.05 -7.37 -6.68
N LEU A 138 -5.69 -6.09 -6.59
CA LEU A 138 -4.43 -5.56 -7.12
C LEU A 138 -3.23 -6.29 -6.51
N GLN A 139 -3.24 -6.51 -5.19
CA GLN A 139 -2.20 -7.23 -4.47
C GLN A 139 -2.04 -8.67 -4.96
N ALA A 140 -3.16 -9.38 -5.14
CA ALA A 140 -3.17 -10.75 -5.67
C ALA A 140 -2.62 -10.78 -7.11
N ARG A 141 -3.06 -9.86 -7.97
CA ARG A 141 -2.58 -9.75 -9.35
C ARG A 141 -1.09 -9.43 -9.46
N LEU A 142 -0.55 -8.63 -8.54
CA LEU A 142 0.87 -8.29 -8.56
C LEU A 142 1.77 -9.55 -8.54
N HIS A 143 1.31 -10.67 -7.98
CA HIS A 143 2.07 -11.94 -7.99
C HIS A 143 2.25 -12.55 -9.39
N THR A 144 1.40 -12.16 -10.34
CA THR A 144 1.45 -12.61 -11.73
C THR A 144 1.92 -11.51 -12.70
N GLU A 145 2.23 -10.30 -12.21
CA GLU A 145 2.83 -9.24 -13.02
C GLU A 145 4.33 -9.48 -13.26
N PRO A 146 4.89 -9.00 -14.39
CA PRO A 146 6.30 -9.19 -14.73
C PRO A 146 7.26 -8.78 -13.59
N PRO A 147 8.41 -9.48 -13.44
CA PRO A 147 9.35 -9.23 -12.34
C PRO A 147 9.82 -7.78 -12.22
N GLU A 148 9.96 -7.08 -13.36
CA GLU A 148 10.42 -5.69 -13.45
C GLU A 148 9.46 -4.71 -12.76
N ILE A 149 8.18 -5.08 -12.65
CA ILE A 149 7.14 -4.30 -11.97
C ILE A 149 6.95 -4.78 -10.53
N SER A 150 7.09 -6.09 -10.31
CA SER A 150 6.45 -6.72 -9.17
C SER A 150 7.40 -7.11 -8.03
N TYR A 151 8.66 -7.44 -8.31
CA TYR A 151 9.59 -7.96 -7.29
C TYR A 151 10.06 -6.86 -6.34
N GLY A 152 10.62 -5.77 -6.88
CA GLY A 152 11.09 -4.64 -6.07
C GLY A 152 9.99 -4.03 -5.21
N LEU A 153 8.78 -3.94 -5.76
CA LEU A 153 7.61 -3.36 -5.10
C LEU A 153 7.13 -4.21 -3.92
N ARG A 154 7.02 -5.53 -4.08
CA ARG A 154 6.68 -6.44 -2.99
C ARG A 154 7.74 -6.45 -1.90
N ASN A 155 9.02 -6.45 -2.28
CA ASN A 155 10.12 -6.46 -1.33
C ASN A 155 10.09 -5.20 -0.47
N HIS A 156 9.98 -4.03 -1.11
CA HIS A 156 9.86 -2.76 -0.39
C HIS A 156 8.65 -2.74 0.54
N ALA A 157 7.50 -3.22 0.06
CA ALA A 157 6.27 -3.20 0.83
C ALA A 157 6.27 -4.15 2.04
N TYR A 158 6.75 -5.39 1.88
CA TYR A 158 6.42 -6.48 2.81
C TYR A 158 7.61 -7.18 3.46
N ASP A 159 8.83 -7.09 2.92
CA ASP A 159 9.97 -7.92 3.37
C ASP A 159 10.18 -7.85 4.88
N ASN A 160 10.23 -6.63 5.43
CA ASN A 160 10.47 -6.42 6.84
C ASN A 160 9.39 -7.10 7.70
N SER A 161 8.11 -6.91 7.35
CA SER A 161 7.01 -7.52 8.08
C SER A 161 7.01 -9.04 7.96
N THR A 162 7.22 -9.60 6.76
CA THR A 162 7.21 -11.04 6.55
C THR A 162 8.34 -11.71 7.32
N LYS A 163 9.57 -11.16 7.26
CA LYS A 163 10.74 -11.69 7.98
C LYS A 163 10.51 -11.67 9.49
N ALA A 164 9.98 -10.56 10.03
CA ALA A 164 9.68 -10.45 11.45
C ALA A 164 8.67 -11.51 11.94
N PHE A 165 7.61 -11.77 11.16
CA PHE A 165 6.62 -12.78 11.49
C PHE A 165 7.16 -14.21 11.34
N VAL A 166 7.99 -14.49 10.34
CA VAL A 166 8.70 -15.78 10.23
C VAL A 166 9.56 -16.02 11.48
N SER A 167 10.36 -15.03 11.90
CA SER A 167 11.14 -15.13 13.14
C SER A 167 10.27 -15.30 14.39
N ALA A 168 9.08 -14.70 14.43
CA ALA A 168 8.13 -14.90 15.53
C ALA A 168 7.57 -16.32 15.57
N PHE A 169 7.19 -16.89 14.43
CA PHE A 169 6.74 -18.28 14.35
C PHE A 169 7.83 -19.26 14.76
N MET A 170 9.07 -19.07 14.29
CA MET A 170 10.20 -19.94 14.65
C MET A 170 10.50 -19.93 16.16
N ARG A 171 10.33 -18.78 16.84
CA ARG A 171 10.45 -18.70 18.31
C ARG A 171 9.41 -19.56 19.03
N GLN A 172 8.19 -19.65 18.48
CA GLN A 172 7.11 -20.47 19.05
C GLN A 172 7.13 -21.93 18.59
N LEU A 173 7.82 -22.20 17.48
CA LEU A 173 7.89 -23.51 16.84
C LEU A 173 9.36 -23.87 16.58
N PRO A 174 10.14 -24.17 17.65
CA PRO A 174 11.59 -24.36 17.54
C PRO A 174 12.00 -25.61 16.74
N HIS A 175 11.03 -26.46 16.38
CA HIS A 175 11.25 -27.61 15.50
C HIS A 175 11.29 -27.24 14.01
N LEU A 176 10.85 -26.03 13.63
CA LEU A 176 10.88 -25.60 12.23
C LEU A 176 12.27 -25.12 11.82
N SER A 177 12.76 -25.64 10.71
CA SER A 177 13.85 -24.98 9.99
C SER A 177 13.37 -23.66 9.38
N GLU A 178 14.32 -22.76 9.12
CA GLU A 178 14.04 -21.48 8.45
C GLU A 178 13.38 -21.69 7.08
N SER A 179 13.87 -22.67 6.30
CA SER A 179 13.30 -23.03 5.00
C SER A 179 11.83 -23.45 5.11
N GLU A 180 11.49 -24.33 6.05
CA GLU A 180 10.11 -24.76 6.27
C GLU A 180 9.21 -23.60 6.70
N ALA A 181 9.71 -22.71 7.56
CA ALA A 181 8.97 -21.54 7.99
C ALA A 181 8.63 -20.61 6.81
N TYR A 182 9.58 -20.36 5.90
CA TYR A 182 9.31 -19.58 4.68
C TYR A 182 8.37 -20.29 3.70
N TRP A 183 8.49 -21.62 3.52
CA TRP A 183 7.56 -22.39 2.69
C TRP A 183 6.12 -22.30 3.24
N ARG A 184 5.94 -22.52 4.54
CA ARG A 184 4.64 -22.42 5.22
C ARG A 184 4.10 -21.00 5.13
N MET A 185 4.94 -19.99 5.35
CA MET A 185 4.55 -18.59 5.24
C MET A 185 4.12 -18.23 3.81
N THR A 186 4.84 -18.71 2.79
CA THR A 186 4.48 -18.53 1.38
C THR A 186 3.12 -19.17 1.06
N MET A 187 2.85 -20.37 1.58
CA MET A 187 1.56 -21.04 1.42
C MET A 187 0.43 -20.26 2.12
N VAL A 188 0.67 -19.76 3.33
CA VAL A 188 -0.28 -18.88 4.04
C VAL A 188 -0.57 -17.63 3.22
N ILE A 189 0.45 -17.01 2.63
CA ILE A 189 0.31 -15.84 1.77
C ILE A 189 -0.58 -16.17 0.57
N GLY A 190 -0.27 -17.23 -0.18
CA GLY A 190 -1.10 -17.67 -1.29
C GLY A 190 -2.55 -17.94 -0.88
N ALA A 191 -2.75 -18.62 0.25
CA ALA A 191 -4.08 -18.96 0.76
C ALA A 191 -4.92 -17.73 1.10
N TYR A 192 -4.39 -16.78 1.89
CA TYR A 192 -5.19 -15.58 2.25
C TYR A 192 -5.39 -14.66 1.05
N MET A 193 -4.40 -14.54 0.16
CA MET A 193 -4.55 -13.69 -1.03
C MET A 193 -5.63 -14.22 -1.95
N TYR A 194 -5.68 -15.54 -2.17
CA TYR A 194 -6.75 -16.16 -2.92
C TYR A 194 -8.11 -16.01 -2.22
N THR A 195 -8.16 -16.27 -0.91
CA THR A 195 -9.39 -16.24 -0.10
C THR A 195 -9.98 -14.84 0.03
N PHE A 196 -9.14 -13.81 0.14
CA PHE A 196 -9.59 -12.43 0.37
C PHE A 196 -9.80 -11.61 -0.91
N SER A 197 -9.23 -12.03 -2.04
CA SER A 197 -9.27 -11.27 -3.31
C SER A 197 -10.57 -11.39 -4.09
N ASP A 198 -11.63 -11.94 -3.49
CA ASP A 198 -12.95 -12.03 -4.12
C ASP A 198 -12.88 -12.62 -5.54
N THR A 199 -12.15 -13.72 -5.69
CA THR A 199 -12.11 -14.47 -6.97
C THR A 199 -13.46 -15.06 -7.36
N HIS A 200 -14.47 -14.94 -6.48
CA HIS A 200 -15.84 -15.49 -6.60
C HIS A 200 -15.93 -17.01 -6.77
N ARG A 201 -14.79 -17.71 -6.85
CA ARG A 201 -14.75 -19.14 -7.13
C ARG A 201 -15.47 -19.99 -6.08
N LEU A 202 -15.33 -19.63 -4.79
CA LEU A 202 -16.00 -20.37 -3.71
C LEU A 202 -17.51 -20.12 -3.71
N GLU A 203 -17.97 -18.91 -4.08
CA GLU A 203 -19.40 -18.58 -4.25
C GLU A 203 -20.00 -19.41 -5.39
N GLU A 204 -19.28 -19.60 -6.49
CA GLU A 204 -19.74 -20.43 -7.60
C GLU A 204 -19.75 -21.93 -7.26
N LEU A 205 -18.74 -22.40 -6.54
CA LEU A 205 -18.61 -23.81 -6.16
C LEU A 205 -19.65 -24.23 -5.14
N ALA A 206 -19.97 -23.34 -4.20
CA ALA A 206 -20.74 -23.68 -3.01
C ALA A 206 -21.69 -22.54 -2.58
N PRO A 207 -22.58 -22.04 -3.48
CA PRO A 207 -23.34 -20.78 -3.29
C PRO A 207 -24.30 -20.77 -2.10
N GLN A 208 -24.71 -21.95 -1.63
CA GLN A 208 -25.65 -22.10 -0.51
C GLN A 208 -24.98 -22.67 0.75
N ILE A 209 -23.67 -22.92 0.71
CA ILE A 209 -22.92 -23.59 1.78
C ILE A 209 -21.93 -22.62 2.44
N CYS A 210 -21.25 -21.78 1.65
CA CYS A 210 -20.22 -20.86 2.15
C CYS A 210 -20.63 -19.41 1.97
N ASN A 211 -20.50 -18.58 3.00
CA ASN A 211 -20.71 -17.14 2.90
C ASN A 211 -19.38 -16.38 2.86
N THR A 212 -18.84 -16.21 1.66
CA THR A 212 -17.60 -15.44 1.37
C THR A 212 -17.71 -13.94 1.61
N GLN A 213 -18.91 -13.42 1.88
CA GLN A 213 -19.11 -12.02 2.26
C GLN A 213 -19.00 -11.84 3.78
N ASP A 214 -19.05 -12.92 4.56
CA ASP A 214 -18.80 -12.88 6.00
C ASP A 214 -17.29 -12.89 6.30
N ASN A 215 -16.78 -11.73 6.73
CA ASN A 215 -15.39 -11.57 7.14
C ASN A 215 -15.02 -12.46 8.34
N ASN A 216 -15.96 -12.78 9.23
CA ASN A 216 -15.70 -13.63 10.39
C ASN A 216 -15.56 -15.09 9.96
N GLU A 217 -16.48 -15.59 9.12
CA GLU A 217 -16.39 -16.95 8.57
C GLU A 217 -15.08 -17.16 7.82
N LEU A 218 -14.69 -16.19 6.99
CA LEU A 218 -13.43 -16.26 6.26
C LEU A 218 -12.22 -16.24 7.18
N LEU A 219 -12.20 -15.35 8.19
CA LEU A 219 -11.11 -15.28 9.17
C LEU A 219 -11.00 -16.58 9.95
N GLU A 220 -12.10 -17.15 10.41
CA GLU A 220 -12.12 -18.40 11.16
C GLU A 220 -11.53 -19.56 10.34
N ASN A 221 -11.97 -19.71 9.09
CA ASN A 221 -11.49 -20.79 8.22
C ASN A 221 -10.02 -20.63 7.83
N ILE A 222 -9.58 -19.43 7.44
CA ILE A 222 -8.16 -19.21 7.11
C ILE A 222 -7.27 -19.36 8.33
N MET A 223 -7.71 -18.92 9.52
CA MET A 223 -6.99 -19.10 10.77
C MET A 223 -6.80 -20.57 11.09
N ARG A 224 -7.86 -21.39 11.00
CA ARG A 224 -7.78 -22.84 11.24
C ARG A 224 -6.81 -23.51 10.29
N PHE A 225 -6.92 -23.24 8.99
CA PHE A 225 -6.04 -23.80 7.96
C PHE A 225 -4.58 -23.37 8.17
N ALA A 226 -4.35 -22.07 8.29
CA ALA A 226 -3.01 -21.49 8.39
C ALA A 226 -2.31 -21.89 9.69
N CYS A 227 -3.00 -21.89 10.84
CA CYS A 227 -2.41 -22.30 12.11
C CYS A 227 -2.11 -23.79 12.14
N ALA A 228 -2.98 -24.64 11.58
CA ALA A 228 -2.72 -26.08 11.48
C ALA A 228 -1.52 -26.37 10.57
N GLY A 229 -1.47 -25.77 9.38
CA GLY A 229 -0.34 -25.89 8.47
C GLY A 229 0.98 -25.35 9.05
N MET A 230 0.91 -24.25 9.81
CA MET A 230 2.07 -23.70 10.49
C MET A 230 2.58 -24.61 11.61
N LYS A 231 1.70 -25.29 12.35
CA LYS A 231 2.05 -26.20 13.47
C LYS A 231 2.34 -27.64 13.05
N ALA A 232 2.11 -28.02 11.79
CA ALA A 232 2.23 -29.39 11.33
C ALA A 232 3.62 -29.98 11.66
N THR A 233 3.64 -31.18 12.23
CA THR A 233 4.87 -31.91 12.59
C THR A 233 5.00 -33.18 11.76
N GLY A 234 6.24 -33.57 11.44
CA GLY A 234 6.54 -34.84 10.78
C GLY A 234 6.88 -34.72 9.29
N GLN A 235 7.52 -35.76 8.76
CA GLN A 235 7.68 -35.94 7.32
C GLN A 235 6.38 -36.52 6.75
N LEU A 236 6.00 -36.11 5.54
CA LEU A 236 4.91 -36.79 4.81
C LEU A 236 5.25 -38.28 4.75
N ALA A 237 4.28 -39.12 5.11
CA ALA A 237 4.43 -40.56 4.90
C ALA A 237 4.74 -40.80 3.41
N PRO A 238 5.67 -41.72 3.10
CA PRO A 238 6.14 -41.96 1.74
C PRO A 238 5.02 -42.36 0.78
#